data_AF-A0A8T3VE07-F1
#
_entry.id   AF-A0A8T3VE07-F1
#
_cell.length_a   1.000
_cell.length_b   1.000
_cell.length_c   1.000
_cell.angle_alpha   90.00
_cell.angle_beta   90.00
_cell.angle_gamma   90.00
#
_symmetry.space_group_name_H-M   'P 1'
#
loop_
_entity.id
_entity.type
_entity.pdbx_description
1 polymer ?
#
loop_
_entity_poly.entity_id
_entity_poly.type
_entity_poly.pdbx_seq_one_letter_code
_entity_poly.pdbx_strand_id
1 'polypeptide(L)'
;MDYRKLLGIIFIILGLLFIVYPMYSAAAVSWIAGICLIAFGFASIIDGFSVWSMMAHVSAIKILLGICAILFGILFIYEIDALSFLVGYIFYLIAFVMIFAGIAGIFFGFNSISRITSVLILILGIVAFFLATFSIAQPLYTAILVGICLIMEGITFFASSIVES
;
A
#
# COMPACT_ATOMS: atom_id res chain seq x y z
N MET A 1 -24.64 -16.36 5.26
CA MET A 1 -24.07 -15.07 5.72
C MET A 1 -23.45 -14.41 4.51
N ASP A 2 -23.77 -13.15 4.24
CA ASP A 2 -23.27 -12.44 3.07
C ASP A 2 -21.74 -12.38 3.11
N TYR A 3 -21.05 -12.70 2.00
CA TYR A 3 -19.59 -12.79 1.98
C TYR A 3 -18.93 -11.46 2.37
N ARG A 4 -19.61 -10.34 2.09
CA ARG A 4 -19.21 -8.98 2.48
C ARG A 4 -19.26 -8.74 3.99
N LYS A 5 -20.26 -9.31 4.67
CA LYS A 5 -20.36 -9.25 6.15
C LYS A 5 -19.23 -10.04 6.80
N LEU A 6 -18.92 -11.23 6.25
CA LEU A 6 -17.80 -12.05 6.72
C LEU A 6 -16.46 -11.34 6.51
N LEU A 7 -16.22 -10.78 5.32
CA LEU A 7 -15.02 -9.99 5.03
C LEU A 7 -14.91 -8.76 5.97
N GLY A 8 -15.98 -7.98 6.13
CA GLY A 8 -15.96 -6.82 7.03
C GLY A 8 -15.55 -7.17 8.47
N ILE A 9 -16.10 -8.25 9.02
CA ILE A 9 -15.75 -8.74 10.37
C ILE A 9 -14.28 -9.17 10.44
N ILE A 10 -13.79 -9.90 9.43
CA ILE A 10 -12.38 -10.34 9.36
C ILE A 10 -11.45 -9.13 9.36
N PHE A 11 -11.73 -8.11 8.54
CA PHE A 11 -10.93 -6.90 8.44
C PHE A 11 -10.89 -6.11 9.76
N ILE A 12 -12.02 -5.99 10.45
CA ILE A 12 -12.07 -5.33 11.77
C ILE A 12 -11.21 -6.08 12.80
N ILE A 13 -11.34 -7.41 12.86
CA ILE A 13 -10.56 -8.24 13.79
C ILE A 13 -9.07 -8.14 13.47
N LEU A 14 -8.71 -8.20 12.19
CA LEU A 14 -7.33 -8.09 11.74
C LEU A 14 -6.76 -6.71 12.09
N GLY A 15 -7.52 -5.64 11.86
CA GLY A 15 -7.10 -4.28 12.22
C GLY A 15 -6.93 -4.08 13.72
N LEU A 16 -7.81 -4.66 14.55
CA LEU A 16 -7.65 -4.65 16.01
C LEU A 16 -6.37 -5.38 16.44
N LEU A 17 -6.07 -6.53 15.82
CA LEU A 17 -4.86 -7.30 16.10
C LEU A 17 -3.59 -6.51 15.79
N PHE A 18 -3.59 -5.70 14.73
CA PHE A 18 -2.48 -4.81 14.40
C PHE A 18 -2.27 -3.71 15.43
N ILE A 19 -3.34 -3.17 16.01
CA ILE A 19 -3.24 -2.13 17.04
C ILE A 19 -2.75 -2.73 18.36
N VAL A 20 -3.23 -3.92 18.74
CA VAL A 20 -2.85 -4.56 20.02
C VAL A 20 -1.44 -5.17 19.97
N TYR A 21 -1.06 -5.78 18.85
CA TYR A 21 0.25 -6.43 18.67
C TYR A 21 0.96 -5.93 17.39
N PRO A 22 1.40 -4.67 17.36
CA PRO A 22 1.95 -4.05 16.15
C PRO A 22 3.24 -4.69 15.65
N MET A 23 4.16 -5.07 16.54
CA MET A 23 5.44 -5.66 16.13
C MET A 23 5.27 -7.06 15.51
N TYR A 24 4.44 -7.92 16.12
CA TYR A 24 4.19 -9.28 15.63
C TYR A 24 3.36 -9.29 14.35
N SER A 25 2.34 -8.42 14.28
CA SER A 25 1.51 -8.30 13.07
C SER A 25 2.32 -7.76 11.89
N ALA A 26 3.13 -6.72 12.07
CA ALA A 26 3.98 -6.18 11.02
C ALA A 26 4.98 -7.24 10.50
N ALA A 27 5.62 -7.99 11.38
CA ALA A 27 6.52 -9.08 11.00
C ALA A 27 5.79 -10.17 10.20
N ALA A 28 4.60 -10.59 10.65
CA ALA A 28 3.80 -11.59 9.94
C ALA A 28 3.42 -11.13 8.52
N VAL A 29 3.03 -9.86 8.36
CA VAL A 29 2.73 -9.29 7.03
C VAL A 29 3.98 -9.21 6.17
N SER A 30 5.11 -8.78 6.73
CA SER A 30 6.38 -8.68 6.00
C SER A 30 6.78 -10.06 5.44
N TRP A 31 6.64 -11.11 6.24
CA TRP A 31 6.90 -12.48 5.80
C TRP A 31 5.95 -12.95 4.70
N ILE A 32 4.64 -12.72 4.87
CA ILE A 32 3.65 -13.08 3.85
C ILE A 32 3.94 -12.34 2.54
N ALA A 33 4.18 -11.03 2.61
CA ALA A 33 4.53 -10.20 1.46
C ALA A 33 5.84 -10.68 0.80
N GLY A 34 6.87 -11.01 1.58
CA GLY A 34 8.12 -11.54 1.07
C GLY A 34 7.97 -12.88 0.35
N ILE A 35 7.20 -13.82 0.90
CA ILE A 35 6.89 -15.10 0.26
C ILE A 35 6.10 -14.88 -1.05
N CYS A 36 5.10 -13.99 -1.03
CA CYS A 36 4.34 -13.63 -2.22
C CYS A 36 5.23 -13.00 -3.31
N LEU A 37 6.17 -12.13 -2.96
CA LEU A 37 7.12 -11.51 -3.89
C LEU A 37 8.08 -12.53 -4.50
N ILE A 38 8.57 -13.49 -3.71
CA ILE A 38 9.41 -14.58 -4.22
C ILE A 38 8.61 -15.44 -5.21
N ALA A 39 7.39 -15.83 -4.85
CA ALA A 39 6.51 -16.60 -5.74
C ALA A 39 6.19 -15.84 -7.03
N PHE A 40 5.89 -14.55 -6.92
CA PHE A 40 5.69 -13.66 -8.06
C PHE A 40 6.93 -13.55 -8.95
N GLY A 41 8.11 -13.46 -8.35
CA GLY A 41 9.37 -13.38 -9.07
C GLY A 41 9.67 -14.63 -9.89
N PHE A 42 9.45 -15.82 -9.31
CA PHE A 42 9.54 -17.08 -10.07
C PHE A 42 8.52 -17.12 -11.22
N ALA A 43 7.27 -16.76 -10.96
CA ALA A 43 6.24 -16.72 -12.00
C ALA A 43 6.62 -15.77 -13.15
N SER A 44 7.16 -14.59 -12.83
CA SER A 44 7.58 -13.59 -13.81
C SER A 44 8.78 -14.06 -14.65
N ILE A 45 9.73 -14.79 -14.06
CA ILE A 45 10.86 -15.39 -14.81
C ILE A 45 10.36 -16.46 -15.79
N ILE A 46 9.46 -17.34 -15.34
CA ILE A 46 8.87 -18.39 -16.19
C ILE A 46 8.13 -17.76 -17.38
N ASP A 47 7.31 -16.73 -17.11
CA ASP A 47 6.58 -15.98 -18.14
C ASP A 47 7.49 -15.10 -19.01
N GLY A 48 8.67 -14.75 -18.51
CA GLY A 48 9.73 -14.14 -19.31
C GLY A 48 10.21 -15.11 -20.39
N PHE A 49 10.62 -16.32 -20.00
CA PHE A 49 11.14 -17.32 -20.94
C PHE A 49 10.10 -17.79 -21.98
N SER A 50 8.82 -17.85 -21.61
CA SER A 50 7.75 -18.28 -22.53
C SER A 50 7.55 -17.32 -23.71
N VAL A 51 7.80 -16.01 -23.52
CA VAL A 51 7.58 -14.96 -24.53
C VAL A 51 8.88 -14.59 -25.28
N TRP A 52 10.00 -15.23 -24.96
CA TRP A 52 11.33 -14.89 -25.52
C TRP A 52 11.35 -14.93 -27.05
N SER A 53 10.67 -15.88 -27.67
CA SER A 53 10.63 -16.06 -29.13
C SER A 53 9.78 -15.00 -29.85
N MET A 54 8.79 -14.39 -29.19
CA MET A 54 7.93 -13.36 -29.77
C MET A 54 8.49 -11.95 -29.54
N MET A 55 8.92 -11.65 -28.33
CA MET A 55 9.35 -10.30 -27.94
C MET A 55 10.52 -10.35 -26.96
N ALA A 56 11.74 -10.45 -27.48
CA ALA A 56 12.97 -10.52 -26.69
C ALA A 56 13.11 -9.35 -25.67
N HIS A 57 12.71 -8.14 -26.05
CA HIS A 57 12.78 -6.95 -25.19
C HIS A 57 11.86 -7.07 -23.97
N VAL A 58 10.60 -7.51 -24.18
CA VAL A 58 9.62 -7.69 -23.10
C VAL A 58 10.04 -8.83 -22.18
N SER A 59 10.59 -9.90 -22.76
CA SER A 59 11.09 -11.05 -22.04
C SER A 59 12.25 -10.69 -21.09
N ALA A 60 13.23 -9.92 -21.57
CA ALA A 60 14.35 -9.44 -20.75
C ALA A 60 13.88 -8.60 -19.55
N ILE A 61 12.90 -7.71 -19.76
CA ILE A 61 12.31 -6.89 -18.69
C ILE A 61 11.61 -7.77 -17.64
N LYS A 62 10.84 -8.78 -18.07
CA LYS A 62 10.15 -9.71 -17.14
C LYS A 62 11.13 -10.52 -16.30
N ILE A 63 12.20 -11.04 -16.92
CA ILE A 63 13.23 -11.79 -16.19
C ILE A 63 13.92 -10.88 -15.17
N LEU A 64 14.29 -9.66 -15.56
CA LEU A 64 14.89 -8.68 -14.65
C LEU A 64 13.94 -8.32 -13.51
N LEU A 65 12.67 -8.07 -13.81
CA LEU A 65 11.63 -7.80 -12.82
C LEU A 65 11.49 -8.94 -11.83
N GLY A 66 11.52 -10.19 -12.31
CA GLY A 66 11.42 -11.37 -11.46
C GLY A 66 12.62 -11.55 -10.55
N ILE A 67 13.84 -11.29 -11.03
CA ILE A 67 15.06 -11.29 -10.20
C ILE A 67 14.96 -10.20 -9.11
N CYS A 68 14.55 -8.98 -9.48
CA CYS A 68 14.35 -7.91 -8.51
C CYS A 68 13.28 -8.28 -7.47
N ALA A 69 12.15 -8.88 -7.90
CA ALA A 69 11.08 -9.31 -7.00
C ALA A 69 11.55 -10.36 -5.99
N ILE A 70 12.39 -11.32 -6.40
CA ILE A 70 12.97 -12.32 -5.48
C ILE A 70 13.89 -11.63 -4.46
N LEU A 71 14.76 -10.71 -4.91
CA LEU A 71 15.66 -9.98 -4.02
C LEU A 71 14.89 -9.14 -2.99
N PHE A 72 13.87 -8.41 -3.43
CA PHE A 72 12.99 -7.67 -2.52
C PHE A 72 12.21 -8.60 -1.59
N GLY A 73 11.75 -9.74 -2.08
CA GLY A 73 11.03 -10.71 -1.25
C GLY A 73 11.90 -11.30 -0.13
N ILE A 74 13.18 -11.57 -0.41
CA ILE A 74 14.15 -11.99 0.63
C ILE A 74 14.38 -10.86 1.64
N LEU A 75 14.53 -9.62 1.17
CA LEU A 75 14.70 -8.45 2.04
C LEU A 75 13.51 -8.28 3.01
N PHE A 76 12.28 -8.49 2.52
CA PHE A 76 11.06 -8.45 3.34
C PHE A 76 10.99 -9.55 4.41
N ILE A 77 11.61 -10.70 4.18
CA ILE A 77 11.63 -11.79 5.17
C ILE A 77 12.62 -11.50 6.30
N TYR A 78 13.79 -10.95 5.97
CA TYR A 78 14.87 -10.72 6.93
C TYR A 78 14.75 -9.41 7.71
N GLU A 79 14.21 -8.36 7.10
CA GLU A 79 14.11 -7.04 7.72
C GLU A 79 12.66 -6.75 8.14
N ILE A 80 12.44 -6.62 9.45
CA ILE A 80 11.13 -6.22 10.03
C ILE A 80 10.75 -4.80 9.56
N ASP A 81 11.73 -3.99 9.16
CA ASP A 81 11.54 -2.60 8.71
C ASP A 81 11.12 -2.47 7.24
N ALA A 82 11.15 -3.55 6.46
CA ALA A 82 10.83 -3.51 5.03
C ALA A 82 9.38 -3.07 4.76
N LEU A 83 8.43 -3.50 5.59
CA LEU A 83 7.04 -3.06 5.54
C LEU A 83 6.92 -1.55 5.78
N SER A 84 7.65 -1.03 6.78
CA SER A 84 7.68 0.38 7.16
C SER A 84 8.28 1.24 6.07
N PHE A 85 9.35 0.77 5.44
CA PHE A 85 9.93 1.39 4.27
C PHE A 85 8.92 1.46 3.12
N LEU A 86 8.22 0.35 2.81
CA LEU A 86 7.26 0.30 1.72
C LEU A 86 6.08 1.25 1.94
N VAL A 87 5.47 1.21 3.13
CA VAL A 87 4.35 2.08 3.48
C VAL A 87 4.78 3.54 3.48
N GLY A 88 5.93 3.85 4.08
CA GLY A 88 6.51 5.19 4.05
C GLY A 88 6.76 5.70 2.63
N TYR A 89 7.29 4.84 1.76
CA TYR A 89 7.52 5.15 0.35
C TYR A 89 6.20 5.43 -0.40
N ILE A 90 5.16 4.63 -0.17
CA ILE A 90 3.83 4.85 -0.75
C ILE A 90 3.25 6.20 -0.27
N PHE A 91 3.31 6.50 1.02
CA PHE A 91 2.87 7.79 1.55
C PHE A 91 3.67 8.96 0.98
N TYR A 92 4.97 8.78 0.74
CA TYR A 92 5.80 9.80 0.10
C TYR A 92 5.36 10.07 -1.34
N LEU A 93 5.06 9.03 -2.13
CA LEU A 93 4.53 9.20 -3.49
C LEU A 93 3.15 9.87 -3.49
N ILE A 94 2.25 9.47 -2.58
CA ILE A 94 0.93 10.09 -2.45
C ILE A 94 1.08 11.57 -2.08
N ALA A 95 1.93 11.88 -1.09
CA ALA A 95 2.21 13.24 -0.67
C ALA A 95 2.75 14.08 -1.83
N PHE A 96 3.70 13.55 -2.59
CA PHE A 96 4.26 14.20 -3.76
C PHE A 96 3.18 14.54 -4.78
N VAL A 97 2.37 13.57 -5.19
CA VAL A 97 1.28 13.78 -6.16
C VAL A 97 0.25 14.79 -5.65
N MET A 98 -0.15 14.70 -4.37
CA MET A 98 -1.13 15.62 -3.80
C MET A 98 -0.60 17.05 -3.66
N ILE A 99 0.67 17.23 -3.32
CA ILE A 99 1.30 18.56 -3.29
C ILE A 99 1.26 19.18 -4.70
N PHE A 100 1.68 18.43 -5.72
CA PHE A 100 1.62 18.91 -7.11
C PHE A 100 0.19 19.20 -7.57
N ALA A 101 -0.75 18.30 -7.29
CA ALA A 101 -2.17 18.48 -7.64
C ALA A 101 -2.77 19.69 -6.92
N GLY A 102 -2.45 19.89 -5.64
CA GLY A 102 -2.89 21.02 -4.84
C GLY A 102 -2.34 22.35 -5.37
N ILE A 103 -1.04 22.42 -5.67
CA ILE A 103 -0.41 23.61 -6.27
C ILE A 103 -1.07 23.91 -7.62
N ALA A 104 -1.16 22.92 -8.51
CA ALA A 104 -1.77 23.10 -9.83
C ALA A 104 -3.23 23.57 -9.74
N GLY A 105 -4.01 22.99 -8.84
CA GLY A 105 -5.42 23.35 -8.66
C GLY A 105 -5.62 24.76 -8.07
N ILE A 106 -4.66 25.28 -7.31
CA ILE A 106 -4.69 26.68 -6.84
C ILE A 106 -4.46 27.66 -8.00
N PHE A 107 -3.50 27.38 -8.90
CA PHE A 107 -3.16 28.27 -10.01
C PHE A 107 -4.11 28.16 -11.20
N PHE A 108 -4.57 26.95 -11.53
CA PHE A 108 -5.38 26.66 -12.71
C PHE A 108 -6.88 26.44 -12.39
N GLY A 109 -7.27 26.60 -11.13
CA GLY A 109 -8.65 26.39 -10.69
C GLY A 109 -9.63 27.44 -11.23
N PHE A 110 -10.57 26.97 -12.05
CA PHE A 110 -11.61 27.81 -12.67
C PHE A 110 -12.63 28.38 -11.68
N ASN A 111 -12.99 27.63 -10.63
CA ASN A 111 -14.02 28.03 -9.66
C ASN A 111 -13.45 28.22 -8.24
N SER A 112 -14.07 29.09 -7.45
CA SER A 112 -13.69 29.30 -6.03
C SER A 112 -13.78 28.01 -5.21
N ILE A 113 -14.78 27.17 -5.47
CA ILE A 113 -14.88 25.82 -4.86
C ILE A 113 -13.65 24.96 -5.20
N SER A 114 -13.20 24.98 -6.45
CA SER A 114 -12.07 24.13 -6.88
C SER A 114 -10.75 24.59 -6.27
N ARG A 115 -10.59 25.91 -6.05
CA ARG A 115 -9.40 26.44 -5.35
C ARG A 115 -9.39 26.03 -3.88
N ILE A 116 -10.54 26.08 -3.20
CA ILE A 116 -10.65 25.64 -1.79
C ILE A 116 -10.34 24.15 -1.65
N THR A 117 -10.88 23.30 -2.54
CA THR A 117 -10.55 21.87 -2.52
C THR A 117 -9.07 21.63 -2.80
N SER A 118 -8.45 22.44 -3.66
CA SER A 118 -7.01 22.32 -3.96
C SER A 118 -6.13 22.70 -2.78
N VAL A 119 -6.52 23.72 -2.00
CA VAL A 119 -5.84 24.06 -0.74
C VAL A 119 -5.95 22.91 0.27
N LEU A 120 -7.13 22.29 0.39
CA LEU A 120 -7.31 21.12 1.26
C LEU A 120 -6.43 19.93 0.81
N ILE A 121 -6.37 19.64 -0.49
CA ILE A 121 -5.52 18.59 -1.05
C ILE A 121 -4.03 18.88 -0.75
N LEU A 122 -3.60 20.13 -0.87
CA LEU A 122 -2.24 20.54 -0.55
C LEU A 122 -1.91 20.33 0.93
N ILE A 123 -2.81 20.73 1.83
CA ILE A 123 -2.66 20.49 3.28
C ILE A 123 -2.56 18.99 3.56
N LEU A 124 -3.44 18.19 2.96
CA LEU A 124 -3.40 16.74 3.09
C LEU A 124 -2.06 16.16 2.59
N GLY A 125 -1.49 16.76 1.54
CA GLY A 125 -0.20 16.35 0.96
C GLY A 125 0.96 16.58 1.92
N ILE A 126 0.95 17.74 2.59
CA ILE A 126 1.94 18.05 3.63
C ILE A 126 1.78 17.10 4.82
N VAL A 127 0.56 16.82 5.27
CA VAL A 127 0.30 15.88 6.36
C VAL A 127 0.77 14.46 5.98
N ALA A 128 0.50 14.01 4.75
CA ALA A 128 0.97 12.72 4.25
C ALA A 128 2.50 12.63 4.19
N PHE A 129 3.19 13.72 3.87
CA PHE A 129 4.66 13.78 3.89
C PHE A 129 5.24 13.56 5.30
N PHE A 130 4.64 14.21 6.31
CA PHE A 130 5.05 13.99 7.71
C PHE A 130 4.76 12.56 8.16
N LEU A 131 3.58 12.03 7.84
CA LEU A 131 3.22 10.63 8.12
C LEU A 131 4.21 9.65 7.48
N ALA A 132 4.65 9.89 6.24
CA ALA A 132 5.66 9.09 5.57
C ALA A 132 6.98 9.07 6.36
N THR A 133 7.42 10.24 6.83
CA THR A 133 8.68 10.37 7.58
C THR A 133 8.61 9.64 8.93
N PHE A 134 7.49 9.76 9.64
CA PHE A 134 7.29 9.04 10.91
C PHE A 134 7.15 7.53 10.70
N SER A 135 6.51 7.10 9.61
CA SER A 135 6.34 5.70 9.25
C SER A 135 7.68 5.01 8.95
N ILE A 136 8.62 5.72 8.31
CA ILE A 136 9.99 5.20 8.08
C ILE A 136 10.79 5.19 9.38
N ALA A 137 10.62 6.19 10.25
CA ALA A 137 11.40 6.31 11.46
C ALA A 137 11.09 5.23 12.52
N GLN A 138 9.83 4.78 12.61
CA GLN A 138 9.45 3.72 13.54
C GLN A 138 8.35 2.79 12.95
N PRO A 139 8.61 1.47 12.86
CA PRO A 139 7.64 0.49 12.37
C PRO A 139 6.32 0.45 13.12
N LEU A 140 6.34 0.87 14.39
CA LEU A 140 5.16 0.94 15.23
C LEU A 140 4.06 1.81 14.61
N TYR A 141 4.41 2.96 14.06
CA TYR A 141 3.43 3.88 13.45
C TYR A 141 2.81 3.27 12.20
N THR A 142 3.62 2.58 11.39
CA THR A 142 3.15 1.86 10.21
C THR A 142 2.12 0.81 10.57
N ALA A 143 2.39 -0.02 11.58
CA ALA A 143 1.48 -1.07 12.01
C ALA A 143 0.14 -0.51 12.51
N ILE A 144 0.18 0.58 13.28
CA ILE A 144 -1.04 1.26 13.77
C ILE A 144 -1.83 1.87 12.60
N LEU A 145 -1.15 2.55 11.66
CA LEU A 145 -1.80 3.12 10.48
C LEU A 145 -2.50 2.04 9.64
N VAL A 146 -1.82 0.93 9.38
CA VAL A 146 -2.39 -0.22 8.67
C VAL A 146 -3.58 -0.79 9.45
N GLY A 147 -3.48 -0.91 10.78
CA GLY A 147 -4.57 -1.35 11.64
C GLY A 147 -5.81 -0.46 11.55
N ILE A 148 -5.64 0.87 11.59
CA ILE A 148 -6.73 1.84 11.44
C ILE A 148 -7.35 1.72 10.05
N CYS A 149 -6.55 1.64 8.99
CA CYS A 149 -7.04 1.46 7.62
C CYS A 149 -7.86 0.16 7.47
N LEU A 150 -7.40 -0.95 8.05
CA LEU A 150 -8.14 -2.22 8.04
C LEU A 150 -9.49 -2.12 8.76
N ILE A 151 -9.55 -1.41 9.89
CA ILE A 151 -10.81 -1.19 10.61
C ILE A 151 -11.76 -0.34 9.76
N MET A 152 -11.27 0.76 9.17
CA MET A 152 -12.08 1.62 8.30
C MET A 152 -12.64 0.84 7.12
N GLU A 153 -11.82 0.05 6.44
CA GLU A 153 -12.23 -0.78 5.31
C GLU A 153 -13.21 -1.88 5.75
N GLY A 154 -13.01 -2.48 6.92
CA GLY A 154 -13.95 -3.43 7.48
C GLY A 154 -15.33 -2.82 7.75
N ILE A 155 -15.38 -1.56 8.22
CA ILE A 155 -16.63 -0.82 8.44
C ILE A 155 -17.32 -0.51 7.10
N THR A 156 -16.59 -0.11 6.05
CA THR A 156 -17.18 0.18 4.73
C THR A 156 -17.75 -1.06 4.07
N PHE A 157 -17.06 -2.21 4.15
CA PHE A 157 -17.58 -3.50 3.68
C PHE A 157 -18.82 -3.94 4.46
N PHE A 158 -18.84 -3.72 5.77
CA PHE A 158 -20.00 -4.04 6.59
C PHE A 158 -21.19 -3.13 6.26
N ALA A 159 -20.98 -1.82 6.14
CA ALA A 159 -22.02 -0.85 5.80
C ALA A 159 -22.61 -1.07 4.40
N SER A 160 -21.77 -1.31 3.39
CA SER A 160 -22.22 -1.58 2.02
C SER A 160 -23.08 -2.85 1.92
N SER A 161 -22.80 -3.85 2.75
CA SER A 161 -23.61 -5.08 2.82
C SER A 161 -25.01 -4.90 3.43
N ILE A 162 -25.29 -3.76 4.06
CA ILE A 162 -26.62 -3.40 4.60
C ILE A 162 -27.40 -2.58 3.57
N VAL A 163 -26.72 -1.77 2.77
CA VAL A 163 -27.36 -0.90 1.76
C VAL A 163 -27.85 -1.69 0.54
N GLU A 164 -27.18 -2.81 0.21
CA GLU A 164 -27.56 -3.66 -0.92
C GLU A 164 -28.53 -4.81 -0.57
N SER A 165 -28.97 -4.93 0.69
CA SER A 165 -29.92 -5.95 1.16
C SER A 165 -31.32 -5.40 1.38
#